data_AF-A0AA40THA3-F1
#
_entry.id   AF-A0AA40THA3-F1
#
_cell.length_a   1.000
_cell.length_b   1.000
_cell.length_c   1.000
_cell.angle_alpha   90.00
_cell.angle_beta   90.00
_cell.angle_gamma   90.00
#
_symmetry.space_group_name_H-M   'P 1'
#
loop_
_entity.id
_entity.type
_entity.pdbx_description
1 polymer ?
#
loop_
_entity_poly.entity_id
_entity_poly.type
_entity_poly.pdbx_seq_one_letter_code
_entity_poly.pdbx_strand_id
1 'polypeptide(L)'
;GKTMLLQNIAQSIAYNHPDCVLMVLLIDERPEEVTEMQRLVKGEVVASTFDEPASRHVQVAEMVIEKAKRLVEHKKDVIILLDSITRLARAYNTVVPASGKVLTGGVDANALH
;
A
#
# COMPACT_ATOMS: atom_id res chain seq x y z
N GLY A 1 0.13 -0.27 -17.86
CA GLY A 1 1.10 0.84 -17.88
C GLY A 1 1.70 1.11 -16.52
N LYS A 2 0.85 1.35 -15.52
CA LYS A 2 1.26 1.59 -14.12
C LYS A 2 2.05 0.43 -13.50
N THR A 3 1.63 -0.82 -13.72
CA THR A 3 2.30 -2.02 -13.20
C THR A 3 3.77 -2.09 -13.64
N MET A 4 4.03 -1.97 -14.94
CA MET A 4 5.38 -1.92 -15.51
C MET A 4 6.21 -0.78 -14.93
N LEU A 5 5.62 0.41 -14.76
CA LEU A 5 6.30 1.54 -14.15
C LEU A 5 6.71 1.25 -12.70
N LEU A 6 5.79 0.69 -11.90
CA LEU A 6 6.05 0.36 -10.49
C LEU A 6 7.14 -0.72 -10.37
N GLN A 7 7.09 -1.75 -11.21
CA GLN A 7 8.12 -2.78 -11.29
C GLN A 7 9.50 -2.18 -11.64
N ASN A 8 9.56 -1.29 -12.63
CA ASN A 8 10.81 -0.63 -13.02
C ASN A 8 11.36 0.25 -11.90
N ILE A 9 10.50 0.96 -11.17
CA ILE A 9 10.90 1.76 -10.00
C ILE A 9 11.44 0.84 -8.90
N ALA A 10 10.73 -0.24 -8.58
CA ALA A 10 11.14 -1.20 -7.56
C ALA A 10 12.51 -1.83 -7.88
N GLN A 11 12.71 -2.26 -9.13
CA GLN A 11 13.99 -2.82 -9.58
C GLN A 11 15.12 -1.79 -9.56
N SER A 12 14.85 -0.56 -9.99
CA SER A 12 15.83 0.53 -9.96
C SER A 12 16.25 0.88 -8.53
N ILE A 13 15.31 0.94 -7.58
CA ILE A 13 15.62 1.17 -6.17
C ILE A 13 16.46 0.02 -5.62
N ALA A 14 16.04 -1.23 -5.84
CA ALA A 14 16.77 -2.39 -5.34
C ALA A 14 18.20 -2.49 -5.89
N TYR A 15 18.44 -2.00 -7.11
CA TYR A 15 19.77 -1.96 -7.71
C TYR A 15 20.63 -0.80 -7.19
N ASN A 16 20.07 0.42 -7.15
CA ASN A 16 20.84 1.63 -6.83
C ASN A 16 20.95 1.91 -5.32
N HIS A 17 20.01 1.41 -4.53
CA HIS A 17 19.93 1.61 -3.09
C HIS A 17 19.70 0.28 -2.37
N PRO A 18 20.64 -0.68 -2.43
CA PRO A 18 20.47 -2.03 -1.89
C PRO A 18 20.33 -2.08 -0.36
N ASP A 19 20.77 -1.04 0.34
CA ASP A 19 20.67 -0.94 1.81
C ASP A 19 19.28 -0.44 2.28
N CYS A 20 18.49 0.14 1.38
CA CYS A 20 17.13 0.59 1.69
C CYS A 20 16.18 -0.61 1.81
N VAL A 21 15.28 -0.55 2.79
CA VAL A 21 14.20 -1.53 2.90
C VAL A 21 13.09 -1.16 1.94
N LEU A 22 12.97 -1.92 0.86
CA LEU A 22 11.90 -1.77 -0.13
C LEU A 22 10.70 -2.64 0.22
N MET A 23 9.55 -1.99 0.40
CA MET A 23 8.25 -2.61 0.57
C MET A 23 7.33 -2.22 -0.59
N VAL A 24 6.59 -3.17 -1.14
CA VAL A 24 5.53 -2.93 -2.11
C VAL A 24 4.21 -3.29 -1.46
N LEU A 25 3.29 -2.32 -1.39
CA LEU A 25 1.98 -2.50 -0.81
C LEU A 25 0.92 -2.45 -1.91
N LEU A 26 0.25 -3.58 -2.14
CA LEU A 26 -0.81 -3.73 -3.15
C LEU A 26 -2.19 -3.81 -2.47
N ILE A 27 -3.11 -2.93 -2.85
CA ILE A 27 -4.44 -2.81 -2.24
C ILE A 27 -5.51 -2.95 -3.32
N ASP A 28 -6.46 -3.87 -3.09
CA ASP A 28 -7.61 -4.11 -3.98
C ASP A 28 -7.14 -4.41 -5.42
N GLU A 29 -6.11 -5.26 -5.51
CA GLU A 29 -5.49 -5.67 -6.77
C GLU A 29 -5.84 -7.13 -7.13
N ARG A 30 -5.68 -7.49 -8.40
CA ARG A 30 -5.94 -8.86 -8.85
C ARG A 30 -4.87 -9.85 -8.36
N PRO A 31 -5.25 -11.07 -7.93
CA PRO A 31 -4.31 -12.08 -7.44
C PRO A 31 -3.17 -12.42 -8.42
N GLU A 32 -3.45 -12.42 -9.73
CA GLU A 32 -2.44 -12.66 -10.76
C GLU A 32 -1.38 -11.55 -10.83
N GLU A 33 -1.79 -10.29 -10.65
CA GLU A 33 -0.89 -9.13 -10.64
C GLU A 33 -0.05 -9.09 -9.36
N VAL A 34 -0.62 -9.49 -8.22
CA VAL A 34 0.11 -9.69 -6.96
C VAL A 34 1.19 -10.76 -7.12
N THR A 35 0.83 -11.90 -7.72
CA THR A 35 1.75 -13.02 -7.95
C THR A 35 2.90 -12.60 -8.88
N GLU A 36 2.61 -11.83 -9.92
CA GLU A 36 3.63 -11.28 -10.82
C GLU A 36 4.60 -10.35 -10.07
N MET A 37 4.08 -9.42 -9.26
CA MET A 37 4.90 -8.50 -8.48
C MET A 37 5.84 -9.23 -7.52
N GLN A 38 5.34 -10.26 -6.83
CA GLN A 38 6.13 -11.08 -5.91
C GLN A 38 7.31 -11.80 -6.59
N ARG A 39 7.16 -12.17 -7.87
CA ARG A 39 8.22 -12.85 -8.62
C ARG A 39 9.30 -11.88 -9.12
N LEU A 40 8.93 -10.64 -9.42
CA LEU A 40 9.80 -9.68 -10.11
C LEU A 40 10.54 -8.71 -9.18
N VAL A 41 9.99 -8.43 -8.00
CA VAL A 41 10.55 -7.45 -7.08
C VAL A 41 11.46 -8.11 -6.05
N LYS A 42 12.70 -7.61 -5.96
CA LYS A 42 13.62 -7.94 -4.86
C LYS A 42 13.32 -7.04 -3.67
N GLY A 43 12.30 -7.42 -2.90
CA GLY A 43 11.82 -6.67 -1.74
C GLY A 43 10.64 -7.37 -1.08
N GLU A 44 10.11 -6.77 -0.03
CA GLU A 44 8.92 -7.29 0.63
C GLU A 44 7.67 -6.86 -0.14
N VAL A 45 6.87 -7.82 -0.61
CA VAL A 45 5.58 -7.53 -1.25
C VAL A 45 4.47 -7.94 -0.31
N VAL A 46 3.69 -6.96 0.16
CA VAL A 46 2.52 -7.14 1.01
C VAL A 46 1.29 -6.75 0.20
N ALA A 47 0.25 -7.58 0.23
CA ALA A 47 -0.94 -7.35 -0.59
C ALA A 47 -2.23 -7.70 0.14
N SER A 48 -3.30 -7.06 -0.31
CA SER A 48 -4.68 -7.50 -0.09
C SER A 48 -5.45 -7.47 -1.41
N THR A 49 -6.09 -8.58 -1.77
CA THR A 49 -6.71 -8.79 -3.08
C THR A 49 -8.14 -8.29 -3.12
N PHE A 50 -8.66 -7.99 -4.32
CA PHE A 50 -9.98 -7.34 -4.49
C PHE A 50 -11.18 -8.10 -3.89
N ASP A 51 -11.01 -9.39 -3.61
CA ASP A 51 -12.03 -10.27 -3.00
C ASP A 51 -12.04 -10.22 -1.46
N GLU A 52 -11.07 -9.52 -0.85
CA GLU A 52 -11.02 -9.29 0.60
C GLU A 52 -11.90 -8.09 1.03
N PRO A 53 -12.40 -8.08 2.28
CA PRO A 53 -13.21 -6.96 2.77
C PRO A 53 -12.39 -5.67 2.94
N ALA A 54 -13.04 -4.51 2.86
CA ALA A 54 -12.39 -3.20 3.01
C ALA A 54 -11.59 -3.05 4.34
N SER A 55 -12.06 -3.67 5.42
CA SER A 55 -11.35 -3.70 6.71
C SER A 55 -9.99 -4.40 6.61
N ARG A 56 -9.86 -5.40 5.74
CA ARG A 56 -8.62 -6.11 5.49
C ARG A 56 -7.61 -5.24 4.75
N HIS A 57 -8.05 -4.48 3.75
CA HIS A 57 -7.19 -3.50 3.05
C HIS A 57 -6.61 -2.46 4.02
N VAL A 58 -7.46 -1.91 4.90
CA VAL A 58 -7.04 -0.94 5.92
C VAL A 58 -6.03 -1.59 6.88
N GLN A 59 -6.37 -2.76 7.44
CA GLN A 59 -5.51 -3.47 8.38
C GLN A 59 -4.12 -3.78 7.80
N VAL A 60 -4.06 -4.24 6.55
CA VAL A 60 -2.79 -4.57 5.88
C VAL A 60 -1.95 -3.30 5.68
N ALA A 61 -2.57 -2.20 5.28
CA ALA A 61 -1.87 -0.93 5.11
C ALA A 61 -1.32 -0.39 6.45
N GLU A 62 -2.13 -0.41 7.52
CA GLU A 62 -1.70 0.01 8.86
C GLU A 62 -0.53 -0.82 9.36
N MET A 63 -0.59 -2.15 9.19
CA MET A 63 0.50 -3.05 9.57
C MET A 63 1.82 -2.71 8.85
N VAL A 64 1.76 -2.40 7.55
CA VAL A 64 2.95 -1.99 6.78
C VAL A 64 3.51 -0.66 7.27
N ILE A 65 2.65 0.32 7.55
CA ILE A 65 3.07 1.62 8.07
C ILE A 65 3.71 1.48 9.45
N GLU A 66 3.13 0.70 10.36
CA GLU A 66 3.72 0.46 11.68
C GLU A 66 5.07 -0.27 11.58
N LYS A 67 5.17 -1.27 10.70
CA LYS A 67 6.46 -1.94 10.42
C LYS A 67 7.51 -0.95 9.91
N ALA A 68 7.14 -0.07 8.97
CA ALA A 68 8.04 0.92 8.42
C ALA A 68 8.50 1.93 9.49
N LYS A 69 7.60 2.42 10.35
CA LYS A 69 7.96 3.29 11.49
C LYS A 69 8.99 2.63 12.40
N ARG A 70 8.80 1.36 12.78
CA ARG A 70 9.77 0.62 13.60
C ARG A 70 11.13 0.49 12.93
N LEU A 71 11.17 0.25 11.63
CA LEU A 71 12.43 0.19 10.88
C LEU A 71 13.14 1.55 10.85
N VAL A 72 12.40 2.64 10.66
CA VAL A 72 12.94 4.01 10.70
C VAL A 72 13.47 4.36 12.10
N GLU A 73 12.78 3.95 13.18
CA GLU A 73 13.27 4.09 14.56
C GLU A 73 14.63 3.38 14.77
N HIS A 74 14.84 2.26 14.06
CA HIS A 74 16.12 1.55 14.00
C HIS A 74 17.11 2.13 12.97
N LYS A 75 16.90 3.37 12.52
CA LYS A 75 17.75 4.12 11.58
C LYS A 75 17.92 3.42 10.22
N LYS A 76 16.88 2.73 9.75
CA LYS A 76 16.83 2.19 8.39
C LYS A 76 16.12 3.18 7.46
N ASP A 77 16.63 3.31 6.25
CA ASP A 77 15.93 3.98 5.16
C ASP A 77 14.87 3.02 4.60
N VAL A 78 13.60 3.46 4.57
CA VAL A 78 12.46 2.63 4.17
C VAL A 78 11.72 3.30 3.03
N ILE A 79 11.41 2.52 2.00
CA ILE A 79 10.63 2.96 0.85
C ILE A 79 9.40 2.07 0.71
N ILE A 80 8.22 2.67 0.68
CA ILE A 80 6.97 1.98 0.39
C ILE A 80 6.47 2.41 -0.99
N LEU A 81 6.34 1.45 -1.91
CA LEU A 81 5.66 1.61 -3.17
C LEU A 81 4.20 1.18 -3.01
N LEU A 82 3.30 2.15 -2.91
CA LEU A 82 1.87 1.91 -2.72
C LEU A 82 1.13 1.89 -4.07
N ASP A 83 0.48 0.76 -4.35
CA ASP A 83 -0.50 0.62 -5.42
C ASP A 83 -1.87 0.19 -4.83
N SER A 84 -2.85 1.08 -4.66
CA SER A 84 -2.75 2.54 -4.84
C SER A 84 -3.50 3.30 -3.77
N ILE A 85 -3.09 4.57 -3.61
CA ILE A 85 -3.70 5.49 -2.65
C ILE A 85 -5.21 5.66 -2.84
N THR A 86 -5.69 5.67 -4.08
CA THR A 86 -7.13 5.80 -4.39
C THR A 86 -7.93 4.61 -3.88
N ARG A 87 -7.39 3.38 -3.99
CA ARG A 87 -8.04 2.17 -3.48
C ARG A 87 -8.04 2.15 -1.96
N LEU A 88 -6.91 2.49 -1.36
CA LEU A 88 -6.79 2.59 0.09
C LEU A 88 -7.77 3.62 0.67
N ALA A 89 -7.89 4.80 0.08
CA ALA A 89 -8.83 5.83 0.50
C ALA A 89 -10.30 5.36 0.45
N ARG A 90 -10.67 4.58 -0.59
CA ARG A 90 -12.02 3.98 -0.68
C ARG A 90 -12.26 2.96 0.44
N ALA A 91 -11.25 2.16 0.77
CA ALA A 91 -11.35 1.22 1.88
C ALA A 91 -11.58 1.94 3.21
N TYR A 92 -10.81 3.01 3.50
CA TYR A 92 -11.03 3.84 4.70
C TYR A 92 -12.44 4.45 4.74
N ASN A 93 -12.94 5.01 3.64
CA ASN A 93 -14.30 5.55 3.58
C ASN A 93 -15.40 4.51 3.85
N THR A 94 -15.13 3.24 3.54
CA THR A 94 -16.11 2.15 3.76
C THR A 94 -16.09 1.66 5.21
N VAL A 95 -14.93 1.73 5.87
CA VAL A 95 -14.73 1.21 7.23
C VAL A 95 -15.07 2.26 8.30
N VAL A 96 -14.88 3.55 8.00
CA VAL A 96 -15.23 4.64 8.92
C VAL A 96 -16.76 4.75 9.03
N PRO A 97 -17.33 4.71 10.25
CA PRO A 97 -18.75 4.93 10.45
C PRO A 97 -19.15 6.30 9.90
N ALA A 98 -20.19 6.36 9.07
CA ALA A 98 -20.65 7.60 8.47
C ALA A 98 -20.87 8.67 9.55
N SER A 99 -20.06 9.73 9.52
CA SER A 99 -20.14 10.84 10.49
C SER A 99 -21.34 11.77 10.23
N GLY A 100 -22.10 11.51 9.15
CA GLY A 100 -23.15 12.38 8.65
C GLY A 100 -22.63 13.62 7.91
N LYS A 101 -21.31 13.82 7.83
CA LYS A 101 -20.65 14.94 7.13
C LYS A 101 -19.78 14.41 5.99
N VAL A 102 -20.44 14.05 4.89
CA VAL A 102 -19.76 13.70 3.64
C VAL A 102 -19.26 14.98 2.97
N LEU A 103 -17.96 15.09 2.72
CA LEU A 103 -17.38 16.20 1.97
C LEU A 103 -17.75 16.10 0.48
N THR A 104 -17.78 17.22 -0.23
CA THR A 104 -18.01 17.23 -1.69
C THR A 104 -16.91 16.42 -2.38
N GLY A 105 -17.27 15.23 -2.88
CA GLY A 105 -16.32 14.21 -3.36
C GLY A 105 -16.56 12.80 -2.80
N GLY A 106 -17.48 12.64 -1.84
CA GLY A 106 -17.88 11.33 -1.31
C GLY A 106 -16.93 10.74 -0.26
N VAL A 107 -16.04 11.56 0.30
CA VAL A 107 -15.07 11.17 1.33
C VAL A 107 -15.57 11.68 2.69
N ASP A 108 -15.59 10.81 3.70
CA ASP A 108 -15.94 11.22 5.07
C ASP A 108 -14.75 11.98 5.69
N ALA A 109 -15.02 13.10 6.36
CA ALA A 109 -13.97 13.92 6.98
C ALA A 109 -13.15 13.15 8.04
N ASN A 110 -13.72 12.10 8.65
CA ASN A 110 -13.02 11.26 9.62
C ASN A 110 -12.10 10.20 8.97
N ALA A 111 -12.20 9.96 7.66
CA ALA A 111 -11.35 9.00 6.94
C ALA A 111 -9.95 9.52 6.59
N LEU A 112 -9.65 10.79 6.90
CA LEU A 112 -8.39 11.45 6.62
C LEU A 112 -7.54 11.70 7.88
N HIS A 113 -7.94 11.17 9.04
CA HIS A 113 -7.25 11.35 10.31
C HIS A 113 -6.38 10.13 10.67
#